data_AF-A0A8J7MPH4-F1
#
_entry.id   AF-A0A8J7MPH4-F1
#
_cell.length_a   1.000
_cell.length_b   1.000
_cell.length_c   1.000
_cell.angle_alpha   90.00
_cell.angle_beta   90.00
_cell.angle_gamma   90.00
#
_symmetry.space_group_name_H-M   'P 1'
#
loop_
_entity.id
_entity.type
_entity.pdbx_description
1 polymer ?
#
loop_
_entity_poly.entity_id
_entity_poly.type
_entity_poly.pdbx_seq_one_letter_code
_entity_poly.pdbx_strand_id
1 'polypeptide(L)'
;MARYVEGSEALAKKLRAVKDKLPEALRPVLIKGGAEIAADARTLAEASRRTGALIESVHVTGPGQTTPAFSGDGGQRTATEWQVLVTAGDADARHAHLVEGGTEKRHHKDGTSTGAMPAQPYFNPAWRLNKARLLRRINRLLHKAIKEALQ
;
A
#
# COMPACT_ATOMS: atom_id res chain seq x y z
N MET A 1 8.38 39.01 23.97
CA MET A 1 9.27 37.91 23.52
C MET A 1 9.14 36.66 24.41
N ALA A 2 9.35 36.74 25.73
CA ALA A 2 9.33 35.57 26.64
C ALA A 2 8.07 34.68 26.57
N ARG A 3 6.86 35.26 26.57
CA ARG A 3 5.58 34.51 26.47
C ARG A 3 5.44 33.70 25.17
N TYR A 4 6.04 34.17 24.08
CA TYR A 4 6.02 33.46 22.79
C TYR A 4 7.04 32.31 22.75
N VAL A 5 8.14 32.43 23.50
CA VAL A 5 9.16 31.38 23.66
C VAL A 5 8.62 30.25 24.54
N GLU A 6 7.94 30.57 25.64
CA GLU A 6 7.32 29.57 26.51
C GLU A 6 6.18 28.80 25.80
N GLY A 7 5.39 29.51 24.99
CA GLY A 7 4.35 28.89 24.15
C GLY A 7 4.90 27.98 23.05
N SER A 8 6.04 28.33 22.45
CA SER A 8 6.66 27.51 21.39
C SER A 8 7.31 26.25 21.95
N GLU A 9 7.92 26.32 23.12
CA GLU A 9 8.49 25.15 23.81
C GLU A 9 7.41 24.16 24.26
N ALA A 10 6.31 24.66 24.85
CA ALA A 10 5.17 23.83 25.23
C ALA A 10 4.54 23.12 24.02
N LEU A 11 4.36 23.84 22.91
CA LEU A 11 3.87 23.25 21.65
C LEU A 11 4.84 22.21 21.10
N ALA A 12 6.15 22.50 21.08
CA ALA A 12 7.16 21.56 20.60
C ALA A 12 7.17 20.27 21.43
N LYS A 13 6.99 20.35 22.75
CA LYS A 13 6.87 19.19 23.63
C LYS A 13 5.65 18.33 23.28
N LYS A 14 4.49 18.97 23.05
CA LYS A 14 3.26 18.28 22.65
C LYS A 14 3.39 17.60 21.28
N LEU A 15 3.97 18.28 20.29
CA LEU A 15 4.20 17.71 18.96
C LEU A 15 5.17 16.52 18.99
N ARG A 16 6.22 16.57 19.82
CA ARG A 16 7.12 15.42 20.03
C ARG A 16 6.37 14.23 20.64
N ALA A 17 5.55 14.48 21.67
CA ALA A 17 4.74 13.42 22.28
C ALA A 17 3.77 12.77 21.28
N VAL A 18 3.18 13.54 20.35
CA VAL A 18 2.40 12.98 19.24
C VAL A 18 3.27 12.12 18.34
N LYS A 19 4.41 12.65 17.89
CA LYS A 19 5.35 11.94 16.99
C LYS A 19 5.75 10.59 17.56
N ASP A 20 6.06 10.52 18.85
CA ASP A 20 6.60 9.32 19.48
C ASP A 20 5.53 8.24 19.72
N LYS A 21 4.27 8.64 20.01
CA LYS A 21 3.16 7.71 20.31
C LYS A 21 2.35 7.27 19.10
N LEU A 22 2.36 8.08 18.04
CA LEU A 22 1.56 7.81 16.86
C LEU A 22 1.94 6.53 16.09
N PRO A 23 3.20 6.03 16.03
CA PRO A 23 3.53 4.89 15.16
C PRO A 23 2.89 3.61 15.69
N GLU A 24 2.95 3.40 17.00
CA GLU A 24 2.32 2.27 17.67
C GLU A 24 0.80 2.30 17.50
N ALA A 25 0.19 3.49 17.58
CA ALA A 25 -1.25 3.66 17.41
C ALA A 25 -1.71 3.44 15.96
N LEU A 26 -0.91 3.85 14.96
CA LEU A 26 -1.25 3.70 13.55
C LEU A 26 -1.00 2.29 13.02
N ARG A 27 0.03 1.60 13.52
CA ARG A 27 0.44 0.26 13.05
C ARG A 27 -0.72 -0.73 12.86
N PRO A 28 -1.61 -0.98 13.85
CA PRO A 28 -2.71 -1.93 13.66
C PRO A 28 -3.70 -1.50 12.57
N VAL A 29 -3.92 -0.20 12.40
CA VAL A 29 -4.85 0.32 11.39
C VAL A 29 -4.26 0.29 10.00
N LEU A 30 -2.97 0.59 9.86
CA LEU A 30 -2.26 0.46 8.59
C LEU A 30 -2.19 -1.01 8.14
N ILE A 31 -1.85 -1.93 9.05
CA ILE A 31 -1.78 -3.37 8.75
C ILE A 31 -3.16 -3.89 8.36
N LYS A 32 -4.20 -3.58 9.13
CA LYS A 32 -5.57 -3.95 8.79
C LYS A 32 -5.99 -3.39 7.44
N GLY A 33 -5.65 -2.13 7.17
CA GLY A 33 -5.90 -1.49 5.88
C GLY A 33 -5.24 -2.20 4.71
N GLY A 34 -3.95 -2.54 4.85
CA GLY A 34 -3.22 -3.31 3.86
C GLY A 34 -3.79 -4.71 3.65
N ALA A 35 -4.19 -5.38 4.73
CA ALA A 35 -4.81 -6.71 4.67
C ALA A 35 -6.17 -6.69 3.96
N GLU A 36 -7.02 -5.68 4.21
CA GLU A 36 -8.30 -5.50 3.50
C GLU A 36 -8.06 -5.29 1.99
N ILE A 37 -7.12 -4.42 1.62
CA ILE A 37 -6.76 -4.19 0.20
C ILE A 37 -6.23 -5.47 -0.45
N ALA A 38 -5.33 -6.19 0.23
CA ALA A 38 -4.78 -7.43 -0.29
C ALA A 38 -5.83 -8.52 -0.45
N ALA A 39 -6.79 -8.64 0.47
CA ALA A 39 -7.88 -9.59 0.37
C ALA A 39 -8.79 -9.29 -0.84
N ASP A 40 -9.15 -8.02 -1.04
CA ASP A 40 -9.96 -7.61 -2.19
C ASP A 40 -9.18 -7.78 -3.51
N ALA A 41 -7.88 -7.45 -3.53
CA ALA A 41 -7.04 -7.65 -4.71
C ALA A 41 -6.92 -9.13 -5.10
N ARG A 42 -6.76 -10.03 -4.11
CA ARG A 42 -6.78 -11.49 -4.34
C ARG A 42 -8.11 -11.97 -4.91
N THR A 43 -9.22 -11.47 -4.35
CA THR A 43 -10.59 -11.78 -4.80
C THR A 43 -10.86 -11.28 -6.22
N LEU A 44 -10.27 -10.17 -6.63
CA LEU A 44 -10.40 -9.67 -8.00
C LEU A 44 -9.46 -10.37 -8.98
N ALA A 45 -8.36 -10.95 -8.48
CA ALA A 45 -7.40 -11.73 -9.27
C ALA A 45 -7.83 -13.18 -9.52
N GLU A 46 -9.05 -13.57 -9.12
CA GLU A 46 -9.61 -14.93 -9.26
C GLU A 46 -9.59 -15.50 -10.69
N ALA A 47 -9.65 -14.63 -11.71
CA ALA A 47 -9.48 -15.03 -13.10
C ALA A 47 -8.12 -15.73 -13.37
N SER A 48 -7.11 -15.48 -12.53
CA SER A 48 -5.78 -16.10 -12.58
C SER A 48 -5.64 -17.35 -11.69
N ARG A 49 -6.74 -17.87 -11.11
CA ARG A 49 -6.72 -19.00 -10.17
C ARG A 49 -6.14 -20.29 -10.76
N ARG A 50 -6.18 -20.48 -12.08
CA ARG A 50 -5.66 -21.69 -12.74
C ARG A 50 -4.22 -22.00 -12.36
N THR A 51 -3.36 -20.98 -12.25
CA THR A 51 -1.99 -21.13 -11.74
C THR A 51 -1.85 -20.68 -10.29
N GLY A 52 -2.69 -19.76 -9.81
CA GLY A 52 -2.66 -19.26 -8.43
C GLY A 52 -1.54 -18.25 -8.15
N ALA A 53 -0.43 -18.31 -8.89
CA ALA A 53 0.76 -17.47 -8.69
C ALA A 53 0.46 -15.98 -8.49
N LEU A 54 -0.43 -15.39 -9.30
CA LEU A 54 -0.79 -13.98 -9.13
C LEU A 54 -1.46 -13.70 -7.77
N ILE A 55 -2.39 -14.54 -7.37
CA ILE A 55 -3.15 -14.41 -6.12
C ILE A 55 -2.20 -14.55 -4.92
N GLU A 56 -1.29 -15.53 -4.99
CA GLU A 56 -0.31 -15.83 -3.95
C GLU A 56 0.75 -14.74 -3.83
N SER A 57 1.09 -14.07 -4.94
CA SER A 57 2.06 -12.97 -4.99
C SER A 57 1.57 -11.64 -4.38
N VAL A 58 0.32 -11.57 -3.94
CA VAL A 58 -0.19 -10.36 -3.27
C VAL A 58 0.28 -10.37 -1.83
N HIS A 59 1.21 -9.49 -1.49
CA HIS A 59 1.83 -9.42 -0.17
C HIS A 59 1.53 -8.11 0.56
N VAL A 60 1.42 -8.19 1.89
CA VAL A 60 1.34 -7.04 2.78
C VAL A 60 2.63 -6.97 3.57
N THR A 61 3.40 -5.92 3.35
CA THR A 61 4.65 -5.64 4.06
C THR A 61 4.38 -4.58 5.11
N GLY A 62 4.59 -4.95 6.38
CA GLY A 62 4.39 -4.06 7.52
C GLY A 62 5.48 -3.00 7.68
N PRO A 63 5.32 -2.06 8.62
CA PRO A 63 6.32 -1.03 8.87
C PRO A 63 7.68 -1.62 9.27
N GLY A 64 8.76 -1.09 8.68
CA GLY A 64 10.13 -1.58 8.89
C GLY A 64 10.46 -2.91 8.20
N GLN A 65 9.51 -3.55 7.51
CA GLN A 65 9.74 -4.78 6.77
C GLN A 65 10.09 -4.51 5.30
N THR A 66 10.76 -5.46 4.66
CA THR A 66 11.15 -5.40 3.24
C THR A 66 10.20 -6.23 2.39
N THR A 67 9.77 -5.68 1.25
CA THR A 67 8.89 -6.38 0.32
C THR A 67 9.61 -7.59 -0.32
N PRO A 68 8.86 -8.61 -0.79
CA PRO A 68 9.44 -9.75 -1.50
C PRO A 68 10.23 -9.33 -2.75
N ALA A 69 11.18 -10.16 -3.18
CA ALA A 69 11.97 -9.88 -4.37
C ALA A 69 11.09 -9.70 -5.61
N PHE A 70 11.44 -8.74 -6.47
CA PHE A 70 10.73 -8.42 -7.71
C PHE A 70 9.29 -7.88 -7.54
N SER A 71 8.93 -7.43 -6.34
CA SER A 71 7.58 -6.93 -6.02
C SER A 71 7.34 -5.46 -6.32
N GLY A 72 8.39 -4.68 -6.63
CA GLY A 72 8.27 -3.29 -7.08
C GLY A 72 9.27 -2.99 -8.19
N ASP A 73 8.78 -2.78 -9.42
CA ASP A 73 9.60 -2.51 -10.63
C ASP A 73 10.81 -3.46 -10.81
N GLY A 74 10.66 -4.73 -10.40
CA GLY A 74 11.73 -5.73 -10.45
C GLY A 74 12.73 -5.67 -9.28
N GLY A 75 12.49 -4.84 -8.28
CA GLY A 75 13.30 -4.72 -7.05
C GLY A 75 12.53 -5.03 -5.76
N GLN A 76 13.12 -4.59 -4.65
CA GLN A 76 12.56 -4.68 -3.29
C GLN A 76 12.57 -3.31 -2.64
N ARG A 77 11.65 -3.08 -1.70
CA ARG A 77 11.59 -1.84 -0.92
C ARG A 77 11.32 -2.13 0.55
N THR A 78 12.05 -1.47 1.43
CA THR A 78 11.75 -1.45 2.86
C THR A 78 10.72 -0.38 3.16
N ALA A 79 9.63 -0.78 3.83
CA ALA A 79 8.60 0.14 4.30
C ALA A 79 9.16 1.02 5.42
N THR A 80 8.85 2.32 5.39
CA THR A 80 9.16 3.20 6.52
C THR A 80 8.34 2.83 7.75
N GLU A 81 8.70 3.36 8.91
CA GLU A 81 8.02 3.12 10.19
C GLU A 81 6.52 3.49 10.20
N TRP A 82 6.08 4.31 9.23
CA TRP A 82 4.71 4.80 9.07
C TRP A 82 3.97 4.19 7.88
N GLN A 83 4.56 3.17 7.25
CA GLN A 83 4.13 2.70 5.95
C GLN A 83 3.77 1.22 6.01
N VAL A 84 2.68 0.88 5.33
CA VAL A 84 2.38 -0.50 4.92
C VAL A 84 2.38 -0.50 3.40
N LEU A 85 3.11 -1.45 2.83
CA LEU A 85 3.17 -1.66 1.39
C LEU A 85 2.30 -2.86 1.05
N VAL A 86 1.41 -2.69 0.08
CA VAL A 86 0.73 -3.81 -0.56
C VAL A 86 1.34 -3.92 -1.95
N THR A 87 1.84 -5.10 -2.29
CA THR A 87 2.47 -5.37 -3.59
C THR A 87 1.82 -6.58 -4.23
N ALA A 88 1.85 -6.64 -5.56
CA ALA A 88 1.42 -7.78 -6.33
C ALA A 88 2.49 -8.08 -7.39
N GLY A 89 2.92 -9.34 -7.43
CA GLY A 89 4.11 -9.75 -8.17
C GLY A 89 5.28 -10.08 -7.25
N ASP A 90 6.00 -11.11 -7.64
CA ASP A 90 7.20 -11.64 -7.01
C ASP A 90 8.01 -12.40 -8.09
N ALA A 91 8.92 -13.28 -7.68
CA ALA A 91 9.70 -14.09 -8.60
C ALA A 91 8.83 -14.96 -9.54
N ASP A 92 7.67 -15.42 -9.05
CA ASP A 92 6.78 -16.37 -9.73
C ASP A 92 5.64 -15.65 -10.50
N ALA A 93 5.35 -14.40 -10.14
CA ALA A 93 4.27 -13.59 -10.73
C ALA A 93 4.75 -12.28 -11.39
N ARG A 94 5.88 -12.31 -12.12
CA ARG A 94 6.42 -11.12 -12.83
C ARG A 94 5.47 -10.47 -13.83
N HIS A 95 4.44 -11.18 -14.26
CA HIS A 95 3.43 -10.72 -15.21
C HIS A 95 2.30 -9.92 -14.55
N ALA A 96 2.30 -9.74 -13.22
CA ALA A 96 1.24 -9.08 -12.46
C ALA A 96 0.83 -7.69 -13.01
N HIS A 97 1.80 -6.89 -13.43
CA HIS A 97 1.56 -5.57 -14.02
C HIS A 97 0.94 -5.63 -15.42
N LEU A 98 1.26 -6.67 -16.21
CA LEU A 98 0.66 -6.90 -17.53
C LEU A 98 -0.80 -7.35 -17.39
N VAL A 99 -1.13 -8.09 -16.34
CA VAL A 99 -2.54 -8.44 -16.03
C VAL A 99 -3.32 -7.19 -15.66
N GLU A 100 -2.76 -6.35 -14.78
CA GLU A 100 -3.42 -5.11 -14.33
C GLU A 100 -3.66 -4.12 -15.48
N GLY A 101 -2.63 -3.86 -16.30
CA GLY A 101 -2.66 -2.83 -17.35
C GLY A 101 -3.02 -3.32 -18.75
N GLY A 102 -3.03 -4.64 -18.97
CA GLY A 102 -3.07 -5.21 -20.31
C GLY A 102 -1.76 -4.97 -21.07
N THR A 103 -1.76 -5.34 -22.35
CA THR A 103 -0.63 -5.11 -23.24
C THR A 103 -1.10 -4.46 -24.53
N GLU A 104 -0.21 -3.67 -25.14
CA GLU A 104 -0.41 -3.24 -26.53
C GLU A 104 -0.33 -4.43 -27.50
N LYS A 105 -0.77 -4.18 -28.73
CA LYS A 105 -0.70 -5.16 -29.82
C LYS A 105 0.76 -5.44 -30.14
N ARG A 106 1.16 -6.69 -29.99
CA ARG A 106 2.51 -7.13 -30.30
C ARG A 106 2.57 -7.69 -31.72
N HIS A 107 3.72 -7.52 -32.35
CA HIS A 107 3.98 -7.99 -33.71
C HIS A 107 5.25 -8.83 -33.74
N HIS A 108 5.25 -9.86 -34.58
CA HIS A 108 6.44 -10.61 -34.96
C HIS A 108 7.34 -9.74 -35.87
N LYS A 109 8.59 -10.19 -36.10
CA LYS A 109 9.54 -9.50 -36.99
C LYS A 109 9.06 -9.42 -38.44
N ASP A 110 8.20 -10.33 -38.86
CA ASP A 110 7.57 -10.38 -40.19
C ASP A 110 6.31 -9.49 -40.29
N GLY A 111 5.97 -8.73 -39.24
CA GLY A 111 4.83 -7.84 -39.19
C GLY A 111 3.50 -8.49 -38.75
N THR A 112 3.45 -9.81 -38.64
CA THR A 112 2.23 -10.51 -38.21
C THR A 112 1.93 -10.26 -36.74
N SER A 113 0.65 -10.11 -36.38
CA SER A 113 0.24 -9.76 -35.01
C SER A 113 0.21 -10.99 -34.11
N THR A 114 0.89 -10.92 -32.95
CA THR A 114 0.74 -11.92 -31.87
C THR A 114 -0.46 -11.67 -30.97
N GLY A 115 -1.13 -10.52 -31.15
CA GLY A 115 -2.31 -10.14 -30.40
C GLY A 115 -2.01 -9.17 -29.27
N ALA A 116 -3.04 -8.90 -28.47
CA ALA A 116 -2.98 -8.04 -27.29
C ALA A 116 -3.69 -8.75 -26.14
N MET A 117 -3.12 -8.65 -24.93
CA MET A 117 -3.78 -9.12 -23.72
C MET A 117 -4.67 -7.99 -23.18
N PRO A 118 -5.99 -8.18 -23.06
CA PRO A 118 -6.85 -7.18 -22.44
C PRO A 118 -6.52 -7.05 -20.95
N ALA A 119 -6.67 -5.83 -20.43
CA ALA A 119 -6.48 -5.57 -19.01
C ALA A 119 -7.52 -6.32 -18.17
N GLN A 120 -7.08 -6.92 -17.07
CA GLN A 120 -7.91 -7.51 -16.03
C GLN A 120 -7.53 -6.88 -14.70
N PRO A 121 -7.98 -5.64 -14.43
CA PRO A 121 -7.55 -4.90 -13.24
C PRO A 121 -8.07 -5.57 -11.97
N TYR A 122 -7.17 -5.78 -11.01
CA TYR A 122 -7.45 -6.37 -9.71
C TYR A 122 -6.93 -5.48 -8.58
N PHE A 123 -5.80 -4.81 -8.79
CA PHE A 123 -5.13 -4.03 -7.76
C PHE A 123 -5.70 -2.62 -7.62
N ASN A 124 -5.81 -1.86 -8.71
CA ASN A 124 -6.36 -0.50 -8.66
C ASN A 124 -7.83 -0.49 -8.21
N PRO A 125 -8.71 -1.41 -8.64
CA PRO A 125 -10.07 -1.47 -8.11
C PRO A 125 -10.11 -1.79 -6.61
N ALA A 126 -9.30 -2.74 -6.12
CA ALA A 126 -9.20 -3.05 -4.69
C ALA A 126 -8.74 -1.83 -3.87
N TRP A 127 -7.73 -1.09 -4.36
CA TRP A 127 -7.29 0.16 -3.73
C TRP A 127 -8.42 1.19 -3.69
N ARG A 128 -9.09 1.43 -4.83
CA ARG A 128 -10.17 2.43 -4.93
C ARG A 128 -11.34 2.10 -4.00
N LEU A 129 -11.71 0.83 -3.89
CA LEU A 129 -12.77 0.36 -3.00
C LEU A 129 -12.47 0.68 -1.53
N ASN A 130 -11.22 0.49 -1.11
CA ASN A 130 -10.81 0.64 0.29
C ASN A 130 -10.34 2.05 0.68
N LYS A 131 -9.86 2.85 -0.30
CA LYS A 131 -9.20 4.15 -0.07
C LYS A 131 -9.97 5.06 0.86
N ALA A 132 -11.26 5.28 0.59
CA ALA A 132 -12.07 6.22 1.38
C ALA A 132 -12.24 5.76 2.83
N ARG A 133 -12.44 4.46 3.05
CA ARG A 133 -12.59 3.87 4.39
C ARG A 133 -11.28 3.95 5.18
N LEU A 134 -10.17 3.62 4.53
CA LEU A 134 -8.82 3.70 5.11
C LEU A 134 -8.50 5.12 5.57
N LEU A 135 -8.65 6.10 4.68
CA LEU A 135 -8.36 7.51 4.99
C LEU A 135 -9.21 8.02 6.15
N ARG A 136 -10.50 7.64 6.22
CA ARG A 136 -11.36 8.00 7.36
C ARG A 136 -10.88 7.39 8.68
N ARG A 137 -10.35 6.16 8.67
CA ARG A 137 -9.82 5.51 9.89
C ARG A 137 -8.52 6.18 10.34
N ILE A 138 -7.60 6.46 9.41
CA ILE A 138 -6.34 7.14 9.69
C ILE A 138 -6.60 8.55 10.24
N ASN A 139 -7.44 9.35 9.57
CA ASN A 139 -7.75 10.71 10.00
C ASN A 139 -8.37 10.77 11.39
N ARG A 140 -9.24 9.80 11.72
CA ARG A 140 -9.85 9.72 13.07
C ARG A 140 -8.80 9.48 14.15
N LEU A 141 -7.82 8.60 13.88
CA LEU A 141 -6.74 8.33 14.81
C LEU A 141 -5.81 9.53 14.96
N LEU A 142 -5.45 10.17 13.85
CA LEU A 142 -4.66 11.39 13.87
C LEU A 142 -5.34 12.49 14.70
N HIS A 143 -6.63 12.75 14.46
CA HIS A 143 -7.39 13.73 15.25
C HIS A 143 -7.46 13.35 16.73
N LYS A 144 -7.64 12.06 17.05
CA LYS A 144 -7.65 11.59 18.44
C LYS A 144 -6.29 11.82 19.12
N ALA A 145 -5.19 11.43 18.47
CA ALA A 145 -3.84 11.59 18.99
C ALA A 145 -3.47 13.08 19.19
N ILE A 146 -3.86 13.94 18.25
CA ILE A 146 -3.67 15.40 18.37
C ILE A 146 -4.47 15.93 19.56
N LYS A 147 -5.74 15.54 19.71
CA LYS A 147 -6.58 16.00 20.83
C LYS A 147 -6.02 15.56 22.19
N GLU A 148 -5.57 14.32 22.30
CA GLU A 148 -4.96 13.78 23.53
C GLU A 148 -3.64 14.47 23.89
N ALA A 149 -2.87 14.93 22.89
CA ALA A 149 -1.64 15.69 23.14
C ALA A 149 -1.87 17.18 23.46
N LEU A 150 -3.03 17.72 23.07
CA LEU A 150 -3.40 19.10 23.38
C LEU A 150 -3.95 19.25 24.80
N GLN A 151 -4.56 18.19 25.36
CA GLN A 151 -4.94 18.07 26.76
C GLN A 151 -3.72 18.03 27.67
#